data_AF-A0A840AAT7-F1
#
_entry.id   AF-A0A840AAT7-F1
#
_cell.length_a   1.000
_cell.length_b   1.000
_cell.length_c   1.000
_cell.angle_alpha   90.00
_cell.angle_beta   90.00
_cell.angle_gamma   90.00
#
_symmetry.space_group_name_H-M   'P 1'
#
loop_
_entity.id
_entity.type
_entity.pdbx_description
1 polymer ?
#
loop_
_entity_poly.entity_id
_entity_poly.type
_entity_poly.pdbx_seq_one_letter_code
_entity_poly.pdbx_strand_id
1 'polypeptide(L)'
;MSRGAFFAWVIVLGAPTVLLFGLLGDFGAASPGIGGGGYDLSGPVHALLLFALTGIWTVAALLVALLRRRAGGWALAFAAVGAAALLAALLFHGHHLPLR
;
A
#
# COMPACT_ATOMS: atom_id res chain seq x y z
N MET A 1 11.75 18.01 -0.63
CA MET A 1 10.37 17.90 -1.17
C MET A 1 9.62 19.14 -0.72
N SER A 2 8.90 19.82 -1.62
CA SER A 2 7.99 20.89 -1.18
C SER A 2 6.81 20.27 -0.41
N ARG A 3 6.16 21.03 0.48
CA ARG A 3 4.98 20.54 1.22
C ARG A 3 3.87 20.08 0.27
N GLY A 4 3.63 20.81 -0.83
CA GLY A 4 2.64 20.43 -1.83
C GLY A 4 2.97 19.10 -2.53
N ALA A 5 4.23 18.89 -2.91
CA ALA A 5 4.65 17.61 -3.47
C ALA A 5 4.51 16.45 -2.45
N PHE A 6 4.76 16.71 -1.16
CA PHE A 6 4.53 15.72 -0.11
C PHE A 6 3.08 15.27 -0.05
N PHE A 7 2.13 16.22 0.06
CA PHE A 7 0.71 15.86 0.10
C PHE A 7 0.22 15.21 -1.20
N ALA A 8 0.70 15.69 -2.36
CA ALA A 8 0.38 15.05 -3.64
C ALA A 8 0.81 13.58 -3.65
N TRP A 9 2.03 13.28 -3.21
CA TRP A 9 2.53 11.90 -3.11
C TRP A 9 1.77 11.07 -2.08
N VAL A 10 1.40 11.64 -0.93
CA VAL A 10 0.57 10.95 0.07
C VAL A 10 -0.81 10.61 -0.50
N ILE A 11 -1.43 11.52 -1.25
CA ILE A 11 -2.74 11.28 -1.85
C ILE A 11 -2.64 10.24 -2.97
N VAL A 12 -1.66 10.37 -3.87
CA VAL A 12 -1.47 9.48 -5.01
C VAL A 12 -1.20 8.04 -4.57
N LEU A 13 -0.45 7.83 -3.48
CA LEU A 13 -0.17 6.48 -2.95
C LEU A 13 -1.21 6.02 -1.92
N GLY A 14 -1.73 6.96 -1.12
CA GLY A 14 -2.69 6.68 -0.07
C GLY A 14 -4.07 6.32 -0.60
N ALA A 15 -4.57 7.00 -1.63
CA ALA A 15 -5.90 6.71 -2.18
C ALA A 15 -6.02 5.28 -2.74
N PRO A 16 -5.07 4.77 -3.56
CA PRO A 16 -5.08 3.36 -3.98
C PRO A 16 -4.90 2.40 -2.79
N THR A 17 -4.10 2.75 -1.78
CA THR A 17 -3.91 1.93 -0.58
C THR A 17 -5.23 1.76 0.18
N VAL A 18 -5.97 2.85 0.39
CA VAL A 18 -7.29 2.84 1.08
C VAL A 18 -8.32 2.07 0.26
N LEU A 19 -8.33 2.26 -1.07
CA LEU A 19 -9.22 1.52 -1.96
C LEU A 19 -8.96 0.01 -1.88
N LEU A 20 -7.70 -0.41 -1.99
CA LEU A 20 -7.31 -1.82 -1.89
C LEU A 20 -7.69 -2.40 -0.51
N PHE A 21 -7.41 -1.68 0.58
CA PHE A 21 -7.85 -2.06 1.93
C PHE A 21 -9.36 -2.31 2.00
N GLY A 22 -10.13 -1.40 1.41
CA GLY A 22 -11.57 -1.52 1.34
C GLY A 22 -12.04 -2.74 0.54
N LEU A 23 -11.41 -3.00 -0.61
CA LEU A 23 -11.72 -4.14 -1.48
C LEU A 23 -11.38 -5.49 -0.84
N LEU A 24 -10.39 -5.56 0.05
CA LEU A 24 -10.13 -6.78 0.84
C LEU A 24 -11.04 -6.91 2.07
N GLY A 25 -11.66 -5.81 2.49
CA GLY A 25 -12.71 -5.81 3.51
C GLY A 25 -14.09 -6.02 2.92
N ASP A 26 -15.09 -5.43 3.56
CA ASP A 26 -16.50 -5.65 3.20
C ASP A 26 -16.91 -5.05 1.84
N PHE A 27 -16.14 -4.11 1.28
CA PHE A 27 -16.46 -3.57 -0.06
C PHE A 27 -16.20 -4.58 -1.18
N GLY A 28 -15.37 -5.60 -0.93
CA GLY A 28 -15.11 -6.69 -1.88
C GLY A 28 -16.31 -7.62 -2.11
N ALA A 29 -17.22 -7.74 -1.13
CA ALA A 29 -18.35 -8.68 -1.18
C ALA A 29 -19.34 -8.40 -2.33
N ALA A 30 -19.39 -7.17 -2.83
CA ALA A 30 -20.23 -6.76 -3.96
C ALA A 30 -19.46 -6.64 -5.29
N SER A 31 -18.13 -6.85 -5.30
CA SER A 31 -17.32 -6.73 -6.50
C SER A 31 -17.41 -8.01 -7.35
N PRO A 32 -17.47 -7.91 -8.69
CA PRO A 32 -17.23 -9.05 -9.56
C PRO A 32 -15.87 -9.69 -9.22
N GLY A 33 -15.86 -11.01 -9.07
CA GLY A 33 -14.64 -11.75 -8.79
C GLY A 33 -13.61 -11.62 -9.91
N ILE A 34 -12.33 -11.71 -9.55
CA ILE A 34 -11.21 -11.73 -10.50
C ILE A 34 -10.84 -13.19 -10.71
N GLY A 35 -11.42 -13.85 -11.69
CA GLY A 35 -11.18 -15.26 -11.94
C GLY A 35 -12.12 -15.85 -12.98
N GLY A 36 -11.96 -17.14 -13.26
CA GLY A 36 -12.77 -17.88 -14.23
C GLY A 36 -12.99 -19.32 -13.77
N GLY A 37 -14.07 -19.96 -14.24
CA GLY A 37 -14.36 -21.37 -13.93
C GLY A 37 -14.84 -21.64 -12.50
N GLY A 38 -15.45 -20.65 -11.83
CA GLY A 38 -15.98 -20.78 -10.46
C GLY A 38 -14.98 -20.45 -9.34
N TYR A 39 -13.77 -20.04 -9.69
CA TYR A 39 -12.75 -19.58 -8.73
C TYR A 39 -12.68 -18.06 -8.71
N ASP A 40 -12.53 -17.48 -7.52
CA ASP A 40 -12.27 -16.06 -7.34
C ASP A 40 -10.87 -15.84 -6.74
N LEU A 41 -10.01 -15.16 -7.49
CA LEU A 41 -8.65 -14.79 -7.10
C LEU A 41 -8.58 -13.33 -6.62
N SER A 42 -9.71 -12.64 -6.48
CA SER A 42 -9.79 -11.26 -6.03
C SER A 42 -8.99 -11.04 -4.74
N GLY A 43 -9.21 -11.83 -3.69
CA GLY A 43 -8.49 -11.70 -2.41
C GLY A 43 -6.96 -11.71 -2.57
N PRO A 44 -6.35 -12.79 -3.09
CA PRO A 44 -4.92 -12.87 -3.31
C PRO A 44 -4.35 -11.78 -4.23
N VAL A 45 -5.06 -11.43 -5.31
CA VAL A 45 -4.62 -10.39 -6.25
C VAL A 45 -4.59 -9.02 -5.59
N HIS A 46 -5.68 -8.60 -4.94
CA HIS A 46 -5.72 -7.31 -4.27
C HIS A 46 -4.72 -7.26 -3.10
N ALA A 47 -4.52 -8.37 -2.38
CA ALA A 47 -3.49 -8.47 -1.34
C ALA A 47 -2.10 -8.21 -1.93
N LEU A 48 -1.72 -8.93 -2.98
CA LEU A 48 -0.43 -8.75 -3.65
C LEU A 48 -0.23 -7.31 -4.13
N LEU A 49 -1.25 -6.70 -4.73
CA LEU A 49 -1.20 -5.29 -5.13
C LEU A 49 -0.98 -4.36 -3.93
N LEU A 50 -1.69 -4.58 -2.82
CA LEU A 50 -1.57 -3.78 -1.61
C LEU A 50 -0.17 -3.88 -1.00
N PHE A 51 0.37 -5.09 -0.88
CA PHE A 51 1.73 -5.33 -0.37
C PHE A 51 2.80 -4.78 -1.31
N ALA A 52 2.65 -4.94 -2.62
CA ALA A 52 3.58 -4.38 -3.60
C ALA A 52 3.59 -2.84 -3.54
N LEU A 53 2.41 -2.21 -3.51
CA LEU A 53 2.27 -0.76 -3.44
C LEU A 53 2.90 -0.19 -2.16
N THR A 54 2.50 -0.73 -1.00
CA THR A 54 3.00 -0.26 0.31
C THR A 54 4.47 -0.60 0.53
N GLY A 55 4.94 -1.73 0.00
CA GLY A 55 6.35 -2.12 -0.01
C GLY A 55 7.20 -1.17 -0.85
N ILE A 56 6.81 -0.92 -2.11
CA ILE A 56 7.51 0.02 -3.00
C ILE A 56 7.51 1.43 -2.41
N TRP A 57 6.37 1.89 -1.87
CA TRP A 57 6.28 3.18 -1.20
C TRP A 57 7.30 3.26 -0.06
N THR A 58 7.31 2.28 0.84
CA THR A 58 8.21 2.28 2.01
C THR A 58 9.68 2.27 1.59
N VAL A 59 10.06 1.39 0.66
CA VAL A 59 11.45 1.28 0.17
C VAL A 59 11.88 2.56 -0.54
N ALA A 60 11.06 3.10 -1.44
CA ALA A 60 11.38 4.33 -2.16
C ALA A 60 11.51 5.53 -1.19
N ALA A 61 10.59 5.65 -0.23
CA ALA A 61 10.63 6.70 0.78
C ALA A 61 11.88 6.61 1.67
N LEU A 62 12.25 5.40 2.08
CA LEU A 62 13.45 5.14 2.86
C LEU A 62 14.72 5.47 2.06
N LEU A 63 14.82 5.04 0.80
CA LEU A 63 15.95 5.37 -0.07
C LEU A 63 16.09 6.88 -0.25
N VAL A 64 14.98 7.60 -0.45
CA VAL A 64 15.00 9.07 -0.56
C VAL A 64 15.46 9.72 0.75
N ALA A 65 15.03 9.21 1.90
CA ALA A 65 15.44 9.71 3.20
C ALA A 65 16.94 9.49 3.46
N LEU A 66 17.47 8.33 3.10
CA LEU A 66 18.89 7.97 3.31
C LEU A 66 19.83 8.66 2.32
N LEU A 67 19.46 8.72 1.04
CA LEU A 67 20.33 9.23 -0.03
C LEU A 67 20.40 10.77 -0.05
N ARG A 68 19.40 11.46 0.50
CA ARG A 68 19.41 12.92 0.56
C ARG A 68 19.97 13.39 1.90
N ARG A 69 21.22 13.86 1.89
CA ARG A 69 21.89 14.52 3.05
C ARG A 69 21.09 15.66 3.72
N ARG A 70 20.12 16.25 3.00
CA ARG A 70 19.20 17.29 3.47
C ARG A 70 17.72 16.85 3.35
N ALA A 71 17.44 15.56 3.45
CA ALA A 71 16.08 15.07 3.62
C ALA A 71 15.51 15.69 4.92
N GLY A 72 14.78 16.81 4.80
CA GLY A 72 14.06 17.38 5.92
C GLY A 72 13.06 16.36 6.49
N GLY A 73 12.62 16.54 7.74
CA GLY A 73 11.80 15.57 8.48
C GLY A 73 10.56 15.02 7.74
N TRP A 74 10.07 15.74 6.72
CA TRP A 74 9.03 15.27 5.81
C TRP A 74 9.35 13.97 5.07
N ALA A 75 10.61 13.71 4.71
CA ALA A 75 10.98 12.45 4.05
C ALA A 75 10.89 11.26 5.01
N LEU A 76 11.30 11.45 6.26
CA LEU A 76 11.17 10.46 7.32
C LEU A 76 9.69 10.23 7.67
N ALA A 77 8.90 11.30 7.76
CA ALA A 77 7.46 11.19 7.96
C ALA A 77 6.78 10.41 6.81
N PHE A 78 7.19 10.65 5.56
CA PHE A 78 6.67 9.92 4.41
C PHE A 78 6.99 8.42 4.48
N ALA A 79 8.22 8.08 4.87
CA ALA A 79 8.64 6.69 5.07
C ALA A 79 7.88 6.02 6.22
N ALA A 80 7.66 6.75 7.32
CA ALA A 80 6.89 6.26 8.46
C ALA A 80 5.42 5.95 8.08
N VAL A 81 4.79 6.81 7.26
CA VAL A 81 3.42 6.57 6.77
C VAL A 81 3.36 5.31 5.89
N GLY A 82 4.30 5.16 4.95
CA GLY A 82 4.39 3.95 4.11
C GLY A 82 4.59 2.68 4.95
N ALA A 83 5.50 2.73 5.93
CA ALA A 83 5.77 1.60 6.82
C ALA A 83 4.54 1.24 7.68
N ALA A 84 3.82 2.24 8.20
CA ALA A 84 2.59 2.02 8.94
C ALA A 84 1.51 1.36 8.07
N ALA A 85 1.35 1.81 6.81
CA ALA A 85 0.42 1.20 5.87
C ALA A 85 0.79 -0.26 5.54
N LEU A 86 2.07 -0.55 5.35
CA LEU A 86 2.57 -1.91 5.12
C LEU A 86 2.32 -2.82 6.33
N LEU A 87 2.58 -2.34 7.55
CA LEU A 87 2.32 -3.08 8.78
C LEU A 87 0.82 -3.37 8.94
N ALA A 88 -0.03 -2.37 8.71
CA ALA A 88 -1.47 -2.57 8.73
C ALA A 88 -1.89 -3.62 7.71
N ALA A 89 -1.39 -3.56 6.47
CA ALA A 89 -1.68 -4.54 5.43
C ALA A 89 -1.28 -5.96 5.87
N LEU A 90 -0.11 -6.10 6.50
CA LEU A 90 0.38 -7.38 7.04
C LEU A 90 -0.54 -7.94 8.14
N LEU A 91 -0.93 -7.10 9.08
CA LEU A 91 -1.75 -7.50 10.23
C LEU A 91 -3.16 -7.90 9.82
N PHE A 92 -3.81 -7.13 8.95
CA PHE A 92 -5.22 -7.36 8.60
C PHE A 92 -5.39 -8.31 7.41
N HIS A 93 -4.49 -8.25 6.42
CA HIS A 93 -4.68 -8.91 5.13
C HIS A 93 -3.57 -9.89 4.76
N GLY A 94 -2.58 -10.12 5.63
CA GLY A 94 -1.49 -11.07 5.37
C GLY A 94 -1.96 -12.51 5.14
N HIS A 95 -3.15 -12.88 5.61
CA HIS A 95 -3.73 -14.21 5.41
C HIS A 95 -4.19 -14.47 3.96
N HIS A 96 -4.35 -13.44 3.14
CA HIS A 96 -4.66 -13.57 1.70
C HIS A 96 -3.42 -13.80 0.84
N LEU A 97 -2.20 -13.72 1.40
CA LEU A 97 -0.96 -13.93 0.65
C LEU A 97 -0.79 -15.42 0.29
N PRO A 98 -0.46 -15.75 -0.97
CA PRO A 98 -0.27 -17.14 -1.42
C PRO A 98 1.08 -17.76 -0.97
N LEU A 99 1.76 -17.15 0.01
CA LEU A 99 3.12 -17.53 0.45
C LEU A 99 3.12 -18.36 1.75
N ARG A 100 2.01 -19.04 2.07
CA ARG A 100 1.89 -19.95 3.21
C ARG A 100 1.87 -21.40 2.79
#